data_AF-A0A3M6BI58-F1
#
_entry.id   AF-A0A3M6BI58-F1
#
_cell.length_a   1.000
_cell.length_b   1.000
_cell.length_c   1.000
_cell.angle_alpha   90.00
_cell.angle_beta   90.00
_cell.angle_gamma   90.00
#
_symmetry.space_group_name_H-M   'P 1'
#
loop_
_entity.id
_entity.type
_entity.pdbx_description
1 polymer ?
#
loop_
_entity_poly.entity_id
_entity_poly.type
_entity_poly.pdbx_seq_one_letter_code
_entity_poly.pdbx_strand_id
1 'polypeptide(L)'
;MQCRITEQSGVWTVPLSAKHTAYSSIFFTRGRSAPNYVVILVDTKKFIAMYENNNDSLSAIPRADTWPPQQLAGLSSFLQPTSSHPEMPRLTFSFDEVRTWRSLWFKQRRPCLTFGNGRHRLRYLEYAGAPCIPVEVGVNGANFLADLCGC
;
A
#
# COMPACT_ATOMS: atom_id res chain seq x y z
N MET A 1 -10.10 4.23 -13.59
CA MET A 1 -9.71 2.81 -13.76
C MET A 1 -10.53 2.01 -12.78
N GLN A 2 -11.18 0.94 -13.21
CA GLN A 2 -12.05 0.14 -12.34
C GLN A 2 -11.20 -0.89 -11.58
N CYS A 3 -11.34 -0.94 -10.25
CA CYS A 3 -10.69 -1.95 -9.42
C CYS A 3 -11.18 -3.34 -9.79
N ARG A 4 -10.26 -4.22 -10.18
CA ARG A 4 -10.55 -5.62 -10.56
C ARG A 4 -9.91 -6.62 -9.59
N ILE A 5 -9.69 -6.21 -8.35
CA ILE A 5 -9.22 -7.12 -7.31
C ILE A 5 -10.37 -8.05 -6.95
N THR A 6 -10.11 -9.36 -6.98
CA THR A 6 -11.05 -10.38 -6.51
C THR A 6 -10.53 -11.01 -5.22
N GLU A 7 -11.44 -11.38 -4.34
CA GLU A 7 -11.16 -12.15 -3.13
C GLU A 7 -11.81 -13.53 -3.28
N GLN A 8 -11.05 -14.58 -2.99
CA GLN A 8 -11.54 -15.96 -2.96
C GLN A 8 -10.83 -16.73 -1.84
N SER A 9 -11.60 -17.25 -0.90
CA SER A 9 -11.11 -18.10 0.20
C SER A 9 -9.96 -17.45 1.02
N GLY A 10 -10.02 -16.14 1.25
CA GLY A 10 -9.01 -15.38 1.97
C GLY A 10 -7.76 -15.05 1.16
N VAL A 11 -7.83 -15.17 -0.17
CA VAL A 11 -6.76 -14.81 -1.12
C VAL A 11 -7.24 -13.69 -2.04
N TRP A 12 -6.47 -12.61 -2.11
CA TRP A 12 -6.75 -11.47 -2.97
C TRP A 12 -5.87 -11.51 -4.21
N THR A 13 -6.51 -11.44 -5.37
CA THR A 13 -5.83 -11.38 -6.66
C THR A 13 -5.67 -9.94 -7.10
N VAL A 14 -4.42 -9.49 -7.23
CA VAL A 14 -4.07 -8.13 -7.65
C VAL A 14 -3.57 -8.17 -9.09
N PRO A 15 -4.35 -7.66 -10.06
CA PRO A 15 -3.90 -7.61 -11.45
C PRO A 15 -2.79 -6.57 -11.62
N LEU A 16 -1.82 -6.89 -12.46
CA LEU A 16 -0.72 -5.99 -12.83
C LEU A 16 -0.95 -5.40 -14.22
N SER A 17 -0.15 -4.38 -14.55
CA SER A 17 -0.16 -3.79 -15.88
C SER A 17 0.31 -4.80 -16.92
N ALA A 18 -0.23 -4.72 -18.14
CA ALA A 18 0.25 -5.52 -19.28
C ALA A 18 1.74 -5.28 -19.61
N LYS A 19 2.33 -4.17 -19.11
CA LYS A 19 3.77 -3.90 -19.22
C LYS A 19 4.62 -4.75 -18.29
N HIS A 20 4.03 -5.35 -17.25
CA HIS A 20 4.73 -6.23 -16.34
C HIS A 20 4.79 -7.65 -16.94
N THR A 21 5.97 -8.07 -17.39
CA THR A 21 6.13 -9.27 -18.22
C THR A 21 6.37 -10.55 -17.44
N ALA A 22 6.79 -10.48 -16.18
CA ALA A 22 7.11 -11.67 -15.40
C ALA A 22 5.87 -12.49 -15.01
N TYR A 23 4.75 -11.82 -14.76
CA TYR A 23 3.45 -12.41 -14.43
C TYR A 23 2.35 -11.33 -14.46
N SER A 24 1.08 -11.75 -14.60
CA SER A 24 -0.07 -10.86 -14.79
C SER A 24 -0.78 -10.46 -13.49
N SER A 25 -0.54 -11.15 -12.38
CA SER A 25 -1.21 -10.90 -11.10
C SER A 25 -0.34 -11.34 -9.93
N ILE A 26 -0.61 -10.80 -8.74
CA ILE A 26 -0.03 -11.21 -7.47
C ILE A 26 -1.15 -11.68 -6.54
N PHE A 27 -0.88 -12.69 -5.72
CA PHE A 27 -1.81 -13.18 -4.72
C PHE A 27 -1.37 -12.75 -3.32
N PHE A 28 -2.29 -12.18 -2.55
CA PHE A 28 -2.05 -11.80 -1.16
C PHE A 28 -2.98 -12.53 -0.21
N THR A 29 -2.50 -12.82 1.00
CA THR A 29 -3.33 -13.24 2.13
C THR A 29 -3.31 -12.18 3.22
N ARG A 30 -4.29 -12.24 4.13
CA ARG A 30 -4.20 -11.51 5.40
C ARG A 30 -3.05 -12.05 6.24
N GLY A 31 -2.44 -11.19 7.05
CA GLY A 31 -1.50 -11.68 8.06
C GLY A 31 -2.22 -12.39 9.20
N ARG A 32 -1.52 -13.29 9.90
CA ARG A 32 -2.13 -14.09 10.99
C ARG A 32 -2.69 -13.18 12.09
N SER A 33 -3.94 -13.46 12.51
CA SER A 33 -4.68 -12.84 13.64
C SER A 33 -4.51 -11.32 13.78
N ALA A 34 -5.37 -10.56 13.10
CA ALA A 34 -5.42 -9.10 13.19
C ALA A 34 -6.87 -8.61 13.39
N PRO A 35 -7.49 -8.86 14.56
CA PRO A 35 -8.90 -8.54 14.80
C PRO A 35 -9.19 -7.04 14.70
N ASN A 36 -8.20 -6.20 14.95
CA ASN A 36 -8.31 -4.73 14.87
C ASN A 36 -7.89 -4.18 13.49
N TYR A 37 -7.84 -5.02 12.46
CA TYR A 37 -7.51 -4.62 11.10
C TYR A 37 -8.60 -5.08 10.12
N VAL A 38 -8.88 -4.23 9.15
CA VAL A 38 -9.76 -4.50 8.00
C VAL A 38 -8.99 -4.34 6.70
N VAL A 39 -9.46 -4.99 5.64
CA VAL A 39 -8.85 -4.85 4.31
C VAL A 39 -9.53 -3.70 3.58
N ILE A 40 -8.74 -2.73 3.13
CA ILE A 40 -9.19 -1.63 2.26
C ILE A 40 -8.49 -1.76 0.91
N LEU A 41 -9.24 -1.62 -0.17
CA LEU A 41 -8.68 -1.53 -1.51
C LEU A 41 -8.37 -0.05 -1.80
N VAL A 42 -7.11 0.25 -2.07
CA VAL A 42 -6.67 1.63 -2.34
C VAL A 42 -6.22 1.79 -3.78
N ASP A 43 -6.52 2.94 -4.39
CA ASP A 43 -5.95 3.38 -5.66
C ASP A 43 -4.46 3.61 -5.46
N THR A 44 -3.66 2.87 -6.24
CA THR A 44 -2.21 2.87 -6.07
C THR A 44 -1.61 4.26 -6.21
N LYS A 45 -2.09 5.06 -7.18
CA LYS A 45 -1.52 6.38 -7.45
C LYS A 45 -1.89 7.37 -6.35
N LYS A 46 -3.16 7.40 -5.94
CA LYS A 46 -3.61 8.26 -4.82
C LYS A 46 -2.87 7.91 -3.55
N PHE A 47 -2.77 6.61 -3.25
CA PHE A 47 -2.12 6.11 -2.05
C PHE A 47 -0.63 6.45 -2.02
N ILE A 48 0.10 6.23 -3.13
CA ILE A 48 1.52 6.57 -3.23
C ILE A 48 1.75 8.07 -3.12
N ALA A 49 0.95 8.89 -3.81
CA ALA A 49 1.08 10.35 -3.71
C ALA A 49 0.84 10.83 -2.28
N MET A 50 -0.15 10.27 -1.59
CA MET A 50 -0.42 10.56 -0.19
C MET A 50 0.72 10.08 0.72
N TYR A 51 1.28 8.90 0.46
CA TYR A 51 2.47 8.39 1.16
C TYR A 51 3.69 9.30 1.00
N GLU A 52 4.00 9.74 -0.21
CA GLU A 52 5.16 10.59 -0.53
C GLU A 52 5.02 12.00 0.05
N ASN A 53 3.84 12.60 -0.02
CA ASN A 53 3.61 13.94 0.50
C ASN A 53 3.64 14.00 2.04
N ASN A 54 3.41 12.87 2.71
CA ASN A 54 3.12 12.85 4.14
C ASN A 54 4.13 12.11 5.02
N ASN A 55 5.02 11.31 4.45
CA ASN A 55 6.08 10.67 5.24
C ASN A 55 7.32 11.53 5.36
N ASP A 56 8.05 11.34 6.45
CA ASP A 56 9.40 11.87 6.59
C ASP A 56 10.34 11.11 5.64
N SER A 57 11.26 11.83 5.01
CA SER A 57 12.19 11.33 3.99
C SER A 57 13.02 10.14 4.49
N LEU A 58 13.29 10.08 5.80
CA LEU A 58 14.04 9.00 6.45
C LEU A 58 13.29 7.64 6.46
N SER A 59 11.96 7.67 6.34
CA SER A 59 11.11 6.47 6.34
C SER A 59 10.61 6.05 4.95
N ALA A 60 10.89 6.90 3.95
CA ALA A 60 10.45 6.75 2.59
C ALA A 60 11.28 5.70 1.85
N ILE A 61 10.62 4.64 1.36
CA ILE A 61 11.27 3.71 0.43
C ILE A 61 11.34 4.38 -0.94
N PRO A 62 12.52 4.40 -1.60
CA PRO A 62 12.68 4.99 -2.92
C PRO A 62 11.80 4.28 -3.95
N ARG A 63 11.54 4.96 -5.07
CA ARG A 63 10.78 4.37 -6.18
C ARG A 63 11.49 3.12 -6.71
N ALA A 64 10.73 2.09 -7.06
CA ALA A 64 11.30 0.78 -7.40
C ALA A 64 12.10 0.76 -8.72
N ASP A 65 11.89 1.73 -9.61
CA ASP A 65 12.70 1.94 -10.81
C ASP A 65 14.14 2.38 -10.52
N THR A 66 14.42 2.88 -9.31
CA THR A 66 15.78 3.27 -8.89
C THR A 66 16.48 2.18 -8.08
N TRP A 67 15.87 1.01 -7.90
CA TRP A 67 16.45 -0.06 -7.09
C TRP A 67 17.52 -0.84 -7.88
N PRO A 68 18.51 -1.43 -7.19
CA PRO A 68 19.43 -2.37 -7.82
C PRO A 68 18.68 -3.52 -8.51
N PRO A 69 19.12 -3.97 -9.70
CA PRO A 69 18.44 -5.05 -10.43
C PRO A 69 18.25 -6.33 -9.61
N GLN A 70 19.22 -6.70 -8.76
CA GLN A 70 19.10 -7.89 -7.91
C GLN A 70 17.98 -7.75 -6.87
N GLN A 71 17.76 -6.55 -6.33
CA GLN A 71 16.68 -6.30 -5.37
C GLN A 71 15.31 -6.37 -6.05
N LEU A 72 15.18 -5.79 -7.23
CA LEU A 72 13.96 -5.85 -8.03
C LEU A 72 13.63 -7.31 -8.39
N ALA A 73 14.61 -8.08 -8.86
CA ALA A 73 14.47 -9.48 -9.20
C ALA A 73 14.09 -10.33 -7.97
N GLY A 74 14.76 -10.13 -6.83
CA GLY A 74 14.44 -10.84 -5.59
C GLY A 74 13.01 -10.61 -5.13
N LEU A 75 12.53 -9.37 -5.18
CA LEU A 75 11.15 -9.07 -4.80
C LEU A 75 10.14 -9.58 -5.82
N SER A 76 10.46 -9.49 -7.12
CA SER A 76 9.65 -10.08 -8.19
C SER A 76 9.45 -11.58 -7.98
N SER A 77 10.53 -12.32 -7.72
CA SER A 77 10.50 -13.77 -7.45
C SER A 77 9.73 -14.09 -6.17
N PHE A 78 9.88 -13.27 -5.13
CA PHE A 78 9.12 -13.44 -3.89
C PHE A 78 7.61 -13.29 -4.10
N LEU A 79 7.19 -12.34 -4.94
CA LEU A 79 5.79 -12.04 -5.24
C LEU A 79 5.18 -12.92 -6.34
N GLN A 80 5.97 -13.80 -6.95
CA GLN A 80 5.53 -14.63 -8.06
C GLN A 80 4.35 -15.54 -7.64
N PRO A 81 3.29 -15.68 -8.46
CA PRO A 81 2.10 -16.48 -8.14
C PRO A 81 2.33 -17.92 -7.68
N THR A 82 3.45 -18.53 -8.10
CA THR A 82 3.82 -19.91 -7.77
C THR A 82 4.51 -20.04 -6.41
N SER A 83 4.82 -18.92 -5.74
CA SER A 83 5.40 -18.90 -4.41
C SER A 83 4.30 -18.93 -3.33
N SER A 84 4.69 -18.97 -2.06
CA SER A 84 3.75 -18.74 -0.95
C SER A 84 3.11 -17.36 -1.08
N HIS A 85 1.79 -17.26 -0.96
CA HIS A 85 1.10 -15.99 -1.01
C HIS A 85 1.59 -15.05 0.11
N PRO A 86 2.26 -13.94 -0.20
CA PRO A 86 2.72 -13.00 0.81
C PRO A 86 1.56 -12.37 1.58
N GLU A 87 1.85 -11.93 2.80
CA GLU A 87 0.90 -11.08 3.54
C GLU A 87 0.77 -9.71 2.87
N MET A 88 -0.45 -9.16 2.86
CA MET A 88 -0.73 -7.79 2.44
C MET A 88 0.12 -6.77 3.20
N PRO A 89 0.39 -5.59 2.61
CA PRO A 89 0.91 -4.47 3.36
C PRO A 89 -0.03 -4.11 4.52
N ARG A 90 0.51 -4.08 5.74
CA ARG A 90 -0.22 -3.73 6.96
C ARG A 90 0.21 -2.36 7.47
N LEU A 91 -0.76 -1.51 7.79
CA LEU A 91 -0.52 -0.17 8.26
C LEU A 91 -1.59 0.35 9.22
N THR A 92 -1.25 1.38 9.97
CA THR A 92 -2.21 2.23 10.68
C THR A 92 -2.27 3.59 10.01
N PHE A 93 -3.49 4.14 9.97
CA PHE A 93 -3.74 5.48 9.44
C PHE A 93 -4.21 6.38 10.57
N SER A 94 -3.59 7.53 10.73
CA SER A 94 -3.94 8.55 11.71
C SER A 94 -3.82 9.95 11.10
N PHE A 95 -4.17 10.98 11.87
CA PHE A 95 -3.87 12.35 11.52
C PHE A 95 -3.05 12.99 12.64
N ASP A 96 -1.91 13.57 12.28
CA ASP A 96 -1.12 14.38 13.21
C ASP A 96 -1.57 15.84 13.13
N GLU A 97 -1.72 16.48 14.29
CA GLU A 97 -1.92 17.93 14.34
C GLU A 97 -0.58 18.63 14.10
N VAL A 98 -0.49 19.38 13.00
CA VAL A 98 0.71 20.16 12.68
C VAL A 98 0.59 21.52 13.35
N ARG A 99 1.39 21.76 14.39
CA ARG A 99 1.49 23.09 15.02
C ARG A 99 2.35 24.00 14.15
N THR A 100 1.70 24.84 13.35
CA THR A 100 2.34 25.95 12.63
C THR A 100 2.10 27.27 13.34
N TRP A 101 2.83 28.33 13.00
CA TRP A 101 2.54 29.69 13.53
C TRP A 101 1.09 30.15 13.25
N ARG A 102 0.47 29.67 12.16
CA ARG A 102 -0.95 29.89 11.83
C ARG A 102 -1.92 28.95 12.56
N SER A 103 -1.42 27.95 13.30
CA SER A 103 -2.25 26.98 14.02
C SER A 103 -3.04 27.55 15.19
N LEU A 104 -2.72 28.78 15.64
CA LEU A 104 -3.59 29.52 16.56
C LEU A 104 -5.00 29.79 15.97
N TRP A 105 -5.13 29.80 14.62
CA TRP A 105 -6.37 30.15 13.93
C TRP A 105 -6.97 28.96 13.17
N PHE A 106 -6.14 28.04 12.68
CA PHE A 106 -6.60 26.85 11.94
C PHE A 106 -5.81 25.60 12.32
N LYS A 107 -6.50 24.57 12.81
CA LYS A 107 -5.90 23.25 13.01
C LYS A 107 -5.62 22.59 11.67
N GLN A 108 -4.35 22.47 11.30
CA GLN A 108 -3.94 21.70 10.13
C GLN A 108 -3.69 20.25 10.56
N ARG A 109 -4.40 19.31 9.93
CA ARG A 109 -4.22 17.87 10.14
C ARG A 109 -3.46 17.30 8.95
N ARG A 110 -2.37 16.59 9.21
CA ARG A 110 -1.60 15.87 8.18
C ARG A 110 -1.92 14.37 8.29
N PRO A 111 -2.31 13.69 7.20
CA PRO A 111 -2.48 12.24 7.26
C PRO A 111 -1.13 11.58 7.57
N CYS A 112 -1.12 10.59 8.45
CA CYS A 112 0.09 9.89 8.86
C CYS A 112 -0.12 8.39 8.65
N LEU A 113 0.87 7.75 8.01
CA LEU A 113 0.88 6.33 7.71
C LEU A 113 2.01 5.67 8.48
N THR A 114 1.68 4.67 9.30
CA THR A 114 2.71 3.84 9.95
C THR A 114 2.59 2.41 9.44
N PHE A 115 3.64 1.92 8.79
CA PHE A 115 3.65 0.56 8.25
C PHE A 115 4.15 -0.44 9.29
N GLY A 116 3.37 -1.47 9.55
CA GLY A 116 3.86 -2.67 10.26
C GLY A 116 4.67 -3.57 9.33
N ASN A 117 4.31 -3.65 8.04
CA ASN A 117 5.05 -4.41 7.04
C ASN A 117 4.79 -3.87 5.60
N GLY A 118 5.45 -4.47 4.60
CA GLY A 118 5.00 -4.37 3.20
C GLY A 118 5.34 -3.09 2.43
N ARG A 119 6.15 -2.17 2.99
CA ARG A 119 6.59 -0.93 2.29
C ARG A 119 7.24 -1.18 0.93
N HIS A 120 8.17 -2.15 0.85
CA HIS A 120 8.80 -2.53 -0.42
C HIS A 120 7.79 -3.14 -1.40
N ARG A 121 6.88 -4.00 -0.92
CA ARG A 121 5.84 -4.60 -1.77
C ARG A 121 4.94 -3.52 -2.38
N LEU A 122 4.57 -2.52 -1.59
CA LEU A 122 3.77 -1.38 -2.04
C LEU A 122 4.46 -0.61 -3.18
N ARG A 123 5.76 -0.29 -3.03
CA ARG A 123 6.56 0.36 -4.08
C ARG A 123 6.70 -0.49 -5.33
N TYR A 124 6.84 -1.80 -5.16
CA TYR A 124 6.91 -2.71 -6.29
C TYR A 124 5.58 -2.81 -7.02
N LEU A 125 4.44 -2.84 -6.32
CA LEU A 125 3.11 -2.83 -6.92
C LEU A 125 2.85 -1.56 -7.74
N GLU A 126 3.32 -0.40 -7.25
CA GLU A 126 3.33 0.84 -8.04
C GLU A 126 4.14 0.67 -9.33
N TYR A 127 5.38 0.17 -9.23
CA TYR A 127 6.26 -0.06 -10.37
C TYR A 127 5.69 -1.07 -11.38
N ALA A 128 5.10 -2.16 -10.89
CA ALA A 128 4.44 -3.19 -11.69
C ALA A 128 3.10 -2.71 -12.29
N GLY A 129 2.66 -1.51 -11.93
CA GLY A 129 1.47 -0.88 -12.47
C GLY A 129 0.16 -1.52 -11.99
N ALA A 130 0.14 -2.03 -10.76
CA ALA A 130 -1.10 -2.43 -10.11
C ALA A 130 -2.04 -1.21 -10.00
N PRO A 131 -3.29 -1.27 -10.46
CA PRO A 131 -4.21 -0.12 -10.39
C PRO A 131 -4.75 0.12 -8.98
N CYS A 132 -4.94 -0.97 -8.22
CA CYS A 132 -5.36 -0.94 -6.83
C CYS A 132 -4.52 -1.93 -6.01
N ILE A 133 -4.42 -1.70 -4.71
CA ILE A 133 -3.67 -2.55 -3.77
C ILE A 133 -4.58 -2.86 -2.57
N PRO A 134 -4.69 -4.13 -2.14
CA PRO A 134 -5.32 -4.47 -0.88
C PRO A 134 -4.34 -4.20 0.26
N VAL A 135 -4.77 -3.43 1.26
CA VAL A 135 -3.97 -3.12 2.45
C VAL A 135 -4.74 -3.47 3.72
N GLU A 136 -4.06 -4.05 4.71
CA GLU A 136 -4.62 -4.24 6.05
C GLU A 136 -4.45 -2.97 6.87
N VAL A 137 -5.56 -2.36 7.28
CA VAL A 137 -5.59 -1.05 7.95
C VAL A 137 -6.22 -1.19 9.32
N GLY A 138 -5.61 -0.56 10.32
CA GLY A 138 -6.20 -0.45 11.65
C GLY A 138 -7.61 0.16 11.60
N VAL A 139 -8.59 -0.46 12.25
CA VAL A 139 -10.02 -0.12 12.17
C VAL A 139 -10.32 1.38 12.37
N ASN A 140 -9.59 2.04 13.26
CA ASN A 140 -9.79 3.47 13.58
C ASN A 140 -9.48 4.42 12.40
N GLY A 141 -8.62 4.00 11.48
CA GLY A 141 -8.20 4.80 10.33
C GLY A 141 -8.75 4.34 8.98
N ALA A 142 -9.50 3.23 8.97
CA ALA A 142 -9.91 2.55 7.74
C ALA A 142 -10.83 3.41 6.87
N ASN A 143 -11.86 4.03 7.47
CA ASN A 143 -12.81 4.88 6.73
C ASN A 143 -12.11 6.09 6.11
N PHE A 144 -11.23 6.76 6.85
CA PHE A 144 -10.48 7.89 6.32
C PHE A 144 -9.58 7.51 5.15
N LEU A 145 -8.93 6.34 5.23
CA LEU A 145 -8.11 5.86 4.13
C LEU A 145 -8.97 5.54 2.90
N ALA A 146 -10.12 4.89 3.09
CA ALA A 146 -11.06 4.59 2.02
C ALA A 146 -11.59 5.88 1.36
N ASP A 147 -11.91 6.91 2.15
CA ASP A 147 -12.38 8.19 1.61
C ASP A 147 -11.30 8.91 0.78
N LEU A 148 -10.06 8.89 1.25
CA LEU A 148 -8.95 9.61 0.60
C LEU A 148 -8.38 8.85 -0.61
N CYS A 149 -8.26 7.53 -0.49
CA CYS A 149 -7.47 6.70 -1.40
C CYS A 149 -8.20 5.47 -1.87
N GLY A 150 -9.49 5.30 -1.56
CA GLY A 150 -10.27 4.15 -1.98
C GLY A 150 -10.29 3.96 -3.50
N CYS A 151 -10.29 2.68 -3.88
CA CYS A 151 -10.91 2.21 -5.10
C CYS A 151 -12.38 1.85 -4.81
#